data_AF-A0AAD2A484-F1
#
_entry.id   AF-A0AAD2A484-F1
#
_cell.length_a   1.000
_cell.length_b   1.000
_cell.length_c   1.000
_cell.angle_alpha   90.00
_cell.angle_beta   90.00
_cell.angle_gamma   90.00
#
_symmetry.space_group_name_H-M   'P 1'
#
loop_
_entity.id
_entity.type
_entity.pdbx_description
1 polymer ?
#
loop_
_entity_poly.entity_id
_entity_poly.type
_entity_poly.pdbx_seq_one_letter_code
_entity_poly.pdbx_strand_id
1 'polypeptide(L)'
;MFSRYLVPILGLLLLCASTRGQDSKLNMLYKDPNQRMNICIKVLMDQTTLEEKIGQMAQIDRRAATPEIMRDYSIGNLLSGGGVCHVNRPQPRSRWIEKDLVKRIGAATALEARATGIPYVFTPCITVCRDPRWGRCYESYSEDPKIVQDMTEIIPGLQGNIPPNSPKGVLMLVETCAKHYVGDDGTTKGINMNNKVTNWHGLLSIHMPPYYNSIIKGVSTVMVSYSSLNEVKMHANRQLVTKFLKGTLRFRVMVPLNHTEFIDTLTSLVNNNFIPAGLMMLSEDIESSQRFGKEAVRKSLVLLKNGENADSPVLPLPNKASKILVAGSHANKLGFQCGVHPSTETSYSESPDEDFVKSNNFSYAVVVVGEPPYAESAGDNSNLTIPQQGLDTIKNVCGNVKCVVVLVSGRPLVIQPHLEHIDALVAAWLPGTEGNGVADVRFGDYGFNDKSSRTWFKTVDQLPMNVDDSHYDPLFPVGYGLTT
;
A
#
# COMPACT_ATOMS: atom_id res chain seq x y z
N MET A 1 -0.84 87.50 -26.52
CA MET A 1 -1.89 86.72 -25.82
C MET A 1 -1.96 85.35 -26.49
N PHE A 2 -1.83 84.27 -25.70
CA PHE A 2 -2.07 82.86 -26.04
C PHE A 2 -1.20 82.16 -27.11
N SER A 3 0.06 81.86 -26.78
CA SER A 3 0.74 80.69 -27.34
C SER A 3 1.92 80.33 -26.43
N ARG A 4 1.81 79.25 -25.63
CA ARG A 4 2.94 78.49 -25.03
C ARG A 4 2.63 77.38 -24.00
N TYR A 5 1.38 76.98 -23.74
CA TYR A 5 1.12 75.95 -22.70
C TYR A 5 0.16 74.84 -23.15
N LEU A 6 0.51 74.06 -24.18
CA LEU A 6 -0.32 72.91 -24.59
C LEU A 6 0.44 71.68 -25.09
N VAL A 7 1.70 71.49 -24.65
CA VAL A 7 2.51 70.32 -25.05
C VAL A 7 3.05 69.43 -23.91
N PRO A 8 3.01 69.75 -22.59
CA PRO A 8 3.51 68.78 -21.60
C PRO A 8 2.45 67.79 -21.07
N ILE A 9 1.15 67.96 -21.38
CA ILE A 9 0.09 67.13 -20.76
C ILE A 9 -0.16 65.82 -21.53
N LEU A 10 0.01 65.79 -22.86
CA LEU A 10 -0.15 64.55 -23.64
C LEU A 10 1.01 63.56 -23.43
N GLY A 11 2.23 64.05 -23.16
CA GLY A 11 3.40 63.21 -22.89
C GLY A 11 3.36 62.50 -21.54
N LEU A 12 2.79 63.15 -20.50
CA LEU A 12 2.66 62.56 -19.17
C LEU A 12 1.55 61.50 -19.09
N LEU A 13 0.48 61.64 -19.88
CA LEU A 13 -0.62 60.66 -19.95
C LEU A 13 -0.23 59.36 -20.67
N LEU A 14 0.68 59.43 -21.65
CA LEU A 14 1.22 58.24 -22.35
C LEU A 14 2.29 57.48 -21.53
N LEU A 15 2.96 58.14 -20.59
CA LEU A 15 3.86 57.50 -19.62
C LEU A 15 3.12 56.83 -18.44
N CYS A 16 1.94 57.32 -18.06
CA CYS A 16 1.10 56.64 -17.06
C CYS A 16 0.24 55.48 -17.63
N ALA A 17 0.01 55.44 -18.94
CA ALA A 17 -0.72 54.35 -19.59
C ALA A 17 0.18 53.12 -19.88
N SER A 18 1.49 53.31 -20.01
CA SER A 18 2.46 52.22 -20.24
C SER A 18 2.83 51.46 -18.96
N THR A 19 2.74 52.09 -17.78
CA THR A 19 3.01 51.43 -16.48
C THR A 19 1.87 50.50 -16.05
N ARG A 20 0.60 50.85 -16.30
CA ARG A 20 -0.56 49.98 -15.97
C ARG A 20 -0.61 48.67 -16.77
N GLY A 21 -0.07 48.65 -17.99
CA GLY A 21 -0.01 47.46 -18.84
C GLY A 21 1.14 46.51 -18.50
N GLN A 22 2.21 47.00 -17.87
CA GLN A 22 3.33 46.19 -17.39
C GLN A 22 3.06 45.61 -15.99
N ASP A 23 2.46 46.37 -15.08
CA ASP A 23 2.10 45.88 -13.73
C ASP A 23 1.05 44.77 -13.77
N SER A 24 0.08 44.82 -14.69
CA SER A 24 -0.93 43.77 -14.85
C SER A 24 -0.38 42.47 -15.46
N LYS A 25 0.62 42.57 -16.36
CA LYS A 25 1.35 41.40 -16.88
C LYS A 25 2.29 40.79 -15.84
N LEU A 26 2.98 41.62 -15.05
CA LEU A 26 3.83 41.14 -13.95
C LEU A 26 3.00 40.42 -12.87
N ASN A 27 1.78 40.92 -12.60
CA ASN A 27 0.88 40.35 -11.60
C ASN A 27 0.30 38.97 -11.96
N MET A 28 0.34 38.54 -13.22
CA MET A 28 -0.20 37.25 -13.65
C MET A 28 0.86 36.24 -14.09
N LEU A 29 2.14 36.50 -13.81
CA LEU A 29 3.24 35.60 -14.18
C LEU A 29 3.07 34.17 -13.62
N TYR A 30 2.40 34.01 -12.48
CA TYR A 30 2.13 32.69 -11.91
C TYR A 30 1.10 31.86 -12.71
N LYS A 31 0.32 32.50 -13.59
CA LYS A 31 -0.67 31.85 -14.48
C LYS A 31 -0.08 31.46 -15.84
N ASP A 32 1.13 31.91 -16.18
CA ASP A 32 1.76 31.57 -17.46
C ASP A 32 2.34 30.14 -17.40
N PRO A 33 1.81 29.19 -18.20
CA PRO A 33 2.30 27.81 -18.20
C PRO A 33 3.73 27.67 -18.75
N ASN A 34 4.26 28.67 -19.45
CA ASN A 34 5.63 28.67 -19.97
C ASN A 34 6.65 29.24 -18.98
N GLN A 35 6.17 29.81 -17.88
CA GLN A 35 7.02 30.45 -16.88
C GLN A 35 7.67 29.40 -15.97
N ARG A 36 8.89 29.68 -15.51
CA ARG A 36 9.58 28.78 -14.58
C ARG A 36 8.84 28.70 -13.24
N MET A 37 8.62 27.48 -12.77
CA MET A 37 7.88 27.19 -11.53
C MET A 37 8.35 28.00 -10.31
N ASN A 38 9.66 28.17 -10.14
CA ASN A 38 10.21 28.96 -9.01
C ASN A 38 9.83 30.45 -9.07
N ILE A 39 9.65 30.99 -10.27
CA ILE A 39 9.18 32.37 -10.47
C ILE A 39 7.68 32.43 -10.19
N CYS A 40 6.89 31.47 -10.70
CA CYS A 40 5.46 31.38 -10.42
C CYS A 40 5.18 31.31 -8.91
N ILE A 41 5.89 30.42 -8.20
CA ILE A 41 5.80 30.28 -6.74
C ILE A 41 6.13 31.60 -6.05
N LYS A 42 7.23 32.26 -6.42
CA LYS A 42 7.63 33.53 -5.79
C LYS A 42 6.56 34.60 -5.96
N VAL A 43 6.11 34.81 -7.20
CA VAL A 43 5.07 35.83 -7.50
C VAL A 43 3.77 35.53 -6.77
N LEU A 44 3.35 34.26 -6.73
CA LEU A 44 2.14 33.85 -6.00
C LEU A 44 2.28 34.07 -4.48
N MET A 45 3.43 33.71 -3.90
CA MET A 45 3.71 33.90 -2.47
C MET A 45 3.78 35.36 -2.04
N ASP A 46 4.27 36.24 -2.93
CA ASP A 46 4.34 37.68 -2.70
C ASP A 46 2.95 38.33 -2.75
N GLN A 47 1.99 37.72 -3.45
CA GLN A 47 0.63 38.22 -3.63
C GLN A 47 -0.41 37.61 -2.66
N THR A 48 -0.13 36.46 -2.06
CA THR A 48 -1.08 35.75 -1.19
C THR A 48 -1.12 36.31 0.22
N THR A 49 -2.32 36.45 0.78
CA THR A 49 -2.54 36.88 2.17
C THR A 49 -2.10 35.80 3.16
N LEU A 50 -2.06 36.14 4.46
CA LEU A 50 -1.75 35.17 5.50
C LEU A 50 -2.84 34.10 5.60
N GLU A 51 -4.10 34.50 5.50
CA GLU A 51 -5.27 33.62 5.55
C GLU A 51 -5.25 32.64 4.37
N GLU A 52 -4.96 33.11 3.15
CA GLU A 52 -4.79 32.25 1.98
C GLU A 52 -3.63 31.28 2.16
N LYS A 53 -2.49 31.73 2.71
CA LYS A 53 -1.34 30.86 3.01
C LYS A 53 -1.71 29.77 4.02
N ILE A 54 -2.46 30.12 5.07
CA ILE A 54 -2.96 29.14 6.06
C ILE A 54 -3.94 28.18 5.41
N GLY A 55 -4.86 28.68 4.58
CA GLY A 55 -5.81 27.87 3.81
C GLY A 55 -5.10 26.85 2.91
N GLN A 56 -4.03 27.27 2.21
CA GLN A 56 -3.23 26.38 1.38
C GLN A 56 -2.46 25.32 2.19
N MET A 57 -2.18 25.57 3.47
CA MET A 57 -1.58 24.58 4.38
C MET A 57 -2.62 23.63 5.00
N ALA A 58 -3.91 23.93 4.86
CA ALA A 58 -4.99 23.12 5.41
C ALA A 58 -5.41 22.00 4.44
N GLN A 59 -5.60 20.81 5.02
CA GLN A 59 -6.19 19.66 4.34
C GLN A 59 -7.42 19.22 5.15
N ILE A 60 -8.59 19.12 4.50
CA ILE A 60 -9.83 18.67 5.15
C ILE A 60 -10.37 17.42 4.45
N ASP A 61 -11.16 16.61 5.15
CA ASP A 61 -11.86 15.49 4.52
C ASP A 61 -13.07 15.99 3.73
N ARG A 62 -13.35 15.32 2.63
CA ARG A 62 -14.50 15.60 1.75
C ARG A 62 -15.85 15.64 2.48
N ARG A 63 -16.00 14.96 3.62
CA ARG A 63 -17.24 14.96 4.43
C ARG A 63 -17.48 16.30 5.12
N ALA A 64 -16.41 17.03 5.41
CA ALA A 64 -16.48 18.37 6.01
C ALA A 64 -16.46 19.49 4.96
N ALA A 65 -16.32 19.16 3.68
CA ALA A 65 -16.14 20.13 2.61
C ALA A 65 -17.47 20.58 2.00
N THR A 66 -17.65 21.90 1.86
CA THR A 66 -18.69 22.51 1.02
C THR A 66 -18.06 23.53 0.07
N PRO A 67 -18.73 23.91 -1.03
CA PRO A 67 -18.24 24.96 -1.93
C PRO A 67 -17.90 26.27 -1.20
N GLU A 68 -18.69 26.63 -0.19
CA GLU A 68 -18.49 27.81 0.65
C GLU A 68 -17.23 27.68 1.50
N ILE A 69 -17.04 26.55 2.19
CA ILE A 69 -15.84 26.30 3.01
C ILE A 69 -14.57 26.36 2.14
N MET A 70 -14.61 25.72 0.96
CA MET A 70 -13.47 25.71 0.05
C MET A 70 -13.10 27.12 -0.44
N ARG A 71 -14.11 27.93 -0.80
CA ARG A 71 -13.92 29.29 -1.30
C ARG A 71 -13.51 30.26 -0.21
N ASP A 72 -14.23 30.28 0.90
CA ASP A 72 -14.11 31.32 1.92
C ASP A 72 -12.85 31.15 2.79
N TYR A 73 -12.36 29.90 2.94
CA TYR A 73 -11.12 29.60 3.67
C TYR A 73 -9.93 29.26 2.76
N SER A 74 -10.07 29.38 1.44
CA SER A 74 -9.00 29.12 0.46
C SER A 74 -8.28 27.77 0.69
N ILE A 75 -9.05 26.72 0.98
CA ILE A 75 -8.53 25.41 1.38
C ILE A 75 -7.68 24.81 0.25
N GLY A 76 -6.44 24.43 0.57
CA GLY A 76 -5.46 23.94 -0.39
C GLY A 76 -5.66 22.49 -0.81
N ASN A 77 -6.18 21.64 0.09
CA ASN A 77 -6.32 20.23 -0.23
C ASN A 77 -7.56 19.56 0.39
N LEU A 78 -8.11 18.60 -0.35
CA LEU A 78 -9.16 17.69 0.10
C LEU A 78 -8.64 16.26 0.17
N LEU A 79 -9.05 15.52 1.19
CA LEU A 79 -8.78 14.08 1.29
C LEU A 79 -10.09 13.28 1.28
N SER A 80 -10.01 12.06 0.78
CA SER A 80 -11.01 11.04 1.09
C SER A 80 -10.36 10.06 2.05
N GLY A 81 -10.75 10.08 3.33
CA GLY A 81 -10.31 9.09 4.30
C GLY A 81 -10.78 7.69 3.90
N GLY A 82 -10.25 6.65 4.57
CA GLY A 82 -10.69 5.28 4.32
C GLY A 82 -12.21 5.15 4.35
N GLY A 83 -12.80 4.70 3.22
CA GLY A 83 -14.12 4.08 3.20
C GLY A 83 -13.99 2.60 3.59
N VAL A 84 -15.07 1.81 3.50
CA VAL A 84 -14.98 0.34 3.66
C VAL A 84 -13.93 -0.18 2.67
N CYS A 85 -12.75 -0.52 3.18
CA CYS A 85 -11.65 -0.99 2.37
C CYS A 85 -11.80 -2.50 2.18
N HIS A 86 -12.27 -2.91 1.00
CA HIS A 86 -11.73 -4.12 0.42
C HIS A 86 -10.30 -3.78 -0.06
N VAL A 87 -9.31 -4.59 0.30
CA VAL A 87 -7.92 -4.41 -0.16
C VAL A 87 -7.92 -4.66 -1.67
N ASN A 88 -8.19 -3.63 -2.46
CA ASN A 88 -8.56 -3.77 -3.87
C ASN A 88 -7.39 -4.10 -4.80
N ARG A 89 -6.14 -4.04 -4.31
CA ARG A 89 -4.97 -4.49 -5.08
C ARG A 89 -4.00 -5.29 -4.22
N PRO A 90 -3.42 -6.37 -4.76
CA PRO A 90 -2.34 -7.07 -4.08
C PRO A 90 -1.18 -6.10 -3.89
N GLN A 91 -0.72 -5.92 -2.64
CA GLN A 91 0.63 -5.42 -2.46
C GLN A 91 1.58 -6.57 -2.78
N PRO A 92 2.50 -6.41 -3.73
CA PRO A 92 3.48 -7.43 -4.04
C PRO A 92 4.42 -7.63 -2.83
N ARG A 93 4.16 -8.65 -2.00
CA ARG A 93 4.86 -8.90 -0.72
C ARG A 93 5.98 -9.92 -0.86
N SER A 94 6.68 -9.89 -1.98
CA SER A 94 7.67 -10.90 -2.28
C SER A 94 9.02 -10.37 -2.67
N ARG A 95 10.02 -11.21 -2.43
CA ARG A 95 11.42 -10.89 -2.69
C ARG A 95 11.71 -10.72 -4.18
N TRP A 96 10.91 -11.35 -5.06
CA TRP A 96 11.18 -11.44 -6.49
C TRP A 96 10.10 -10.83 -7.37
N ILE A 97 9.14 -10.09 -6.82
CA ILE A 97 8.31 -9.27 -7.68
C ILE A 97 9.22 -8.25 -8.36
N GLU A 98 9.29 -8.39 -9.68
CA GLU A 98 10.15 -7.59 -10.52
C GLU A 98 9.86 -6.11 -10.31
N LYS A 99 10.93 -5.33 -10.15
CA LYS A 99 10.90 -3.86 -10.11
C LYS A 99 9.98 -3.27 -11.18
N ASP A 100 10.02 -3.88 -12.38
CA ASP A 100 9.16 -3.53 -13.50
C ASP A 100 7.67 -3.76 -13.23
N LEU A 101 7.29 -4.89 -12.62
CA LEU A 101 5.89 -5.17 -12.28
C LEU A 101 5.35 -4.13 -11.27
N VAL A 102 6.13 -3.78 -10.24
CA VAL A 102 5.74 -2.74 -9.28
C VAL A 102 5.59 -1.38 -9.95
N LYS A 103 6.48 -1.05 -10.88
CA LYS A 103 6.37 0.18 -11.68
C LYS A 103 5.12 0.18 -12.57
N ARG A 104 4.80 -0.94 -13.23
CA ARG A 104 3.57 -1.12 -14.02
C ARG A 104 2.31 -0.99 -13.17
N ILE A 105 2.29 -1.56 -11.97
CA ILE A 105 1.19 -1.37 -10.99
C ILE A 105 1.03 0.11 -10.65
N GLY A 106 2.14 0.83 -10.42
CA GLY A 106 2.14 2.27 -10.20
C GLY A 106 1.51 3.03 -11.36
N ALA A 107 1.89 2.72 -12.60
CA ALA A 107 1.32 3.36 -13.79
C ALA A 107 -0.20 3.11 -13.93
N ALA A 108 -0.64 1.86 -13.75
CA ALA A 108 -2.07 1.52 -13.78
C ALA A 108 -2.86 2.23 -12.65
N THR A 109 -2.25 2.33 -11.46
CA THR A 109 -2.86 3.02 -10.31
C THR A 109 -2.97 4.52 -10.54
N ALA A 110 -1.98 5.15 -11.20
CA ALA A 110 -2.05 6.55 -11.58
C ALA A 110 -3.20 6.82 -12.56
N LEU A 111 -3.39 5.96 -13.55
CA LEU A 111 -4.50 6.07 -14.51
C LEU A 111 -5.85 5.95 -13.80
N GLU A 112 -6.02 4.95 -12.92
CA GLU A 112 -7.27 4.80 -12.16
C GLU A 112 -7.54 5.98 -11.21
N ALA A 113 -6.52 6.50 -10.53
CA ALA A 113 -6.66 7.69 -9.70
C ALA A 113 -7.10 8.90 -10.55
N ARG A 114 -6.46 9.14 -11.71
CA ARG A 114 -6.83 10.22 -12.63
C ARG A 114 -8.22 10.03 -13.25
N ALA A 115 -8.65 8.79 -13.49
CA ALA A 115 -9.99 8.48 -13.98
C ALA A 115 -11.08 8.90 -12.97
N THR A 116 -10.76 8.91 -11.67
CA THR A 116 -11.65 9.47 -10.63
C THR A 116 -11.45 10.96 -10.37
N GLY A 117 -10.59 11.64 -11.13
CA GLY A 117 -10.25 13.05 -10.95
C GLY A 117 -9.29 13.33 -9.79
N ILE A 118 -8.71 12.30 -9.16
CA ILE A 118 -7.80 12.45 -8.01
C ILE A 118 -6.35 12.62 -8.51
N PRO A 119 -5.68 13.76 -8.24
CA PRO A 119 -4.33 14.02 -8.73
C PRO A 119 -3.23 13.59 -7.75
N TYR A 120 -3.57 13.18 -6.53
CA TYR A 120 -2.61 12.91 -5.46
C TYR A 120 -2.98 11.62 -4.71
N VAL A 121 -2.02 10.70 -4.58
CA VAL A 121 -2.20 9.42 -3.91
C VAL A 121 -1.21 9.23 -2.76
N PHE A 122 -1.69 8.77 -1.60
CA PHE A 122 -0.87 8.52 -0.41
C PHE A 122 -0.14 7.17 -0.48
N THR A 123 0.78 7.01 -1.42
CA THR A 123 1.57 5.79 -1.65
C THR A 123 2.94 6.17 -2.22
N PRO A 124 4.03 5.41 -1.99
CA PRO A 124 4.09 4.14 -1.24
C PRO A 124 4.26 4.25 0.26
N CYS A 125 3.71 3.25 0.97
CA CYS A 125 4.19 2.90 2.30
C CYS A 125 5.55 2.20 2.13
N ILE A 126 6.62 2.82 2.61
CA ILE A 126 8.00 2.35 2.47
C ILE A 126 8.61 1.99 3.82
N THR A 127 7.72 1.60 4.73
CA THR A 127 8.06 1.06 6.03
C THR A 127 8.76 -0.29 5.87
N VAL A 128 9.63 -0.62 6.83
CA VAL A 128 10.40 -1.86 6.91
C VAL A 128 9.96 -2.60 8.18
N CYS A 129 8.74 -3.18 8.14
CA CYS A 129 8.11 -3.87 9.28
C CYS A 129 9.09 -4.86 9.93
N ARG A 130 9.41 -4.68 11.21
CA ARG A 130 10.36 -5.52 11.98
C ARG A 130 9.67 -6.45 12.98
N ASP A 131 8.36 -6.32 13.12
CA ASP A 131 7.54 -7.13 14.02
C ASP A 131 6.16 -7.37 13.39
N PRO A 132 5.81 -8.61 13.00
CA PRO A 132 4.55 -8.90 12.35
C PRO A 132 3.34 -8.68 13.26
N ARG A 133 3.50 -8.52 14.57
CA ARG A 133 2.39 -8.17 15.48
C ARG A 133 1.72 -6.84 15.11
N TRP A 134 2.42 -5.99 14.37
CA TRP A 134 1.90 -4.72 13.89
C TRP A 134 0.79 -4.86 12.85
N GLY A 135 -0.34 -4.21 13.11
CA GLY A 135 -1.53 -4.25 12.28
C GLY A 135 -1.40 -3.60 10.90
N ARG A 136 -0.25 -3.00 10.58
CA ARG A 136 0.06 -2.48 9.23
C ARG A 136 1.25 -3.19 8.58
N CYS A 137 1.68 -4.32 9.14
CA CYS A 137 2.82 -5.05 8.57
C CYS A 137 2.58 -5.46 7.10
N TYR A 138 1.31 -5.63 6.71
CA TYR A 138 0.90 -5.91 5.33
C TYR A 138 1.11 -4.73 4.35
N GLU A 139 1.34 -3.52 4.85
CA GLU A 139 1.71 -2.34 4.05
C GLU A 139 3.22 -2.26 3.80
N SER A 140 4.01 -3.11 4.45
CA SER A 140 5.45 -3.23 4.29
C SER A 140 5.78 -4.24 3.21
N TYR A 141 6.61 -3.87 2.24
CA TYR A 141 7.04 -4.80 1.19
C TYR A 141 7.90 -5.95 1.73
N SER A 142 8.71 -5.69 2.77
CA SER A 142 9.61 -6.68 3.38
C SER A 142 10.06 -6.25 4.77
N GLU A 143 10.69 -7.15 5.51
CA GLU A 143 11.54 -6.80 6.66
C GLU A 143 12.98 -6.41 6.25
N ASP A 144 13.42 -6.72 5.03
CA ASP A 144 14.73 -6.33 4.49
C ASP A 144 14.63 -4.95 3.80
N PRO A 145 15.39 -3.94 4.27
CA PRO A 145 15.37 -2.60 3.69
C PRO A 145 15.82 -2.55 2.23
N LYS A 146 16.58 -3.53 1.72
CA LYS A 146 16.98 -3.59 0.30
C LYS A 146 15.79 -3.89 -0.60
N ILE A 147 14.91 -4.81 -0.18
CA ILE A 147 13.69 -5.12 -0.95
C ILE A 147 12.77 -3.89 -0.95
N VAL A 148 12.58 -3.24 0.19
CA VAL A 148 11.75 -2.01 0.28
C VAL A 148 12.32 -0.88 -0.60
N GLN A 149 13.65 -0.71 -0.61
CA GLN A 149 14.33 0.23 -1.51
C GLN A 149 14.06 -0.08 -2.99
N ASP A 150 14.04 -1.34 -3.38
CA ASP A 150 13.76 -1.76 -4.75
C ASP A 150 12.31 -1.50 -5.15
N MET A 151 11.36 -1.67 -4.23
CA MET A 151 9.93 -1.41 -4.49
C MET A 151 9.58 0.08 -4.61
N THR A 152 10.50 0.99 -4.30
CA THR A 152 10.32 2.43 -4.59
C THR A 152 10.18 2.74 -6.09
N GLU A 153 10.35 1.77 -6.99
CA GLU A 153 10.02 1.87 -8.43
C GLU A 153 8.53 2.16 -8.70
N ILE A 154 7.66 1.97 -7.72
CA ILE A 154 6.27 2.42 -7.82
C ILE A 154 6.17 3.95 -8.00
N ILE A 155 7.11 4.73 -7.46
CA ILE A 155 7.12 6.20 -7.54
C ILE A 155 7.21 6.69 -8.98
N PRO A 156 8.23 6.32 -9.79
CA PRO A 156 8.27 6.71 -11.20
C PRO A 156 7.15 6.05 -12.04
N GLY A 157 6.58 4.93 -11.59
CA GLY A 157 5.37 4.37 -12.19
C GLY A 157 4.16 5.31 -12.04
N LEU A 158 3.96 5.83 -10.83
CA LEU A 158 2.85 6.73 -10.49
C LEU A 158 3.04 8.15 -11.04
N GLN A 159 4.24 8.72 -10.86
CA GLN A 159 4.51 10.13 -11.21
C GLN A 159 4.95 10.32 -12.65
N GLY A 160 5.39 9.26 -13.32
CA GLY A 160 6.19 9.31 -14.55
C GLY A 160 7.70 9.38 -14.26
N ASN A 161 8.51 9.06 -15.28
CA ASN A 161 9.97 9.19 -15.18
C ASN A 161 10.38 10.66 -15.21
N ILE A 162 11.38 11.03 -14.41
CA ILE A 162 12.00 12.36 -14.45
C ILE A 162 12.75 12.52 -15.78
N PRO A 163 12.43 13.53 -16.62
CA PRO A 163 13.18 13.77 -17.86
C PRO A 163 14.67 14.07 -17.57
N PRO A 164 15.61 13.63 -18.43
CA PRO A 164 17.02 14.00 -18.32
C PRO A 164 17.18 15.53 -18.26
N ASN A 165 18.03 16.03 -17.36
CA ASN A 165 18.29 17.46 -17.13
C ASN A 165 17.10 18.31 -16.63
N SER A 166 15.99 17.69 -16.22
CA SER A 166 14.91 18.43 -15.57
C SER A 166 15.28 18.80 -14.11
N PRO A 167 14.76 19.94 -13.58
CA PRO A 167 14.79 20.19 -12.14
C PRO A 167 14.09 19.02 -11.42
N LYS A 168 14.66 18.53 -10.31
CA LYS A 168 14.01 17.47 -9.51
C LYS A 168 12.60 17.90 -9.09
N GLY A 169 11.59 17.06 -9.33
CA GLY A 169 10.19 17.31 -8.94
C GLY A 169 9.25 17.80 -10.04
N VAL A 170 9.51 17.50 -11.33
CA VAL A 170 8.53 17.74 -12.42
C VAL A 170 7.41 16.70 -12.34
N LEU A 171 6.16 17.18 -12.22
CA LEU A 171 4.95 16.38 -12.17
C LEU A 171 4.53 15.94 -13.57
N MET A 172 4.27 14.65 -13.81
CA MET A 172 3.81 14.17 -15.11
C MET A 172 2.42 13.50 -15.06
N LEU A 173 2.03 12.83 -13.97
CA LEU A 173 0.78 12.04 -13.88
C LEU A 173 -0.03 12.29 -12.58
N VAL A 174 0.39 11.68 -11.47
CA VAL A 174 -0.16 11.93 -10.12
C VAL A 174 0.96 12.25 -9.14
N GLU A 175 0.67 13.05 -8.12
CA GLU A 175 1.57 13.23 -6.98
C GLU A 175 1.56 11.98 -6.09
N THR A 176 2.71 11.67 -5.48
CA THR A 176 2.87 10.50 -4.60
C THR A 176 3.45 10.88 -3.25
N CYS A 177 3.30 9.97 -2.28
CA CYS A 177 3.67 10.20 -0.88
C CYS A 177 4.47 9.03 -0.32
N ALA A 178 5.74 9.25 -0.03
CA ALA A 178 6.55 8.31 0.75
C ALA A 178 6.16 8.37 2.23
N LYS A 179 5.69 7.26 2.81
CA LYS A 179 5.17 7.24 4.19
C LYS A 179 5.55 5.98 4.99
N HIS A 180 5.59 6.02 6.33
CA HIS A 180 5.45 7.20 7.20
C HIS A 180 6.78 7.56 7.86
N TYR A 181 7.23 8.80 7.68
CA TYR A 181 8.57 9.26 8.06
C TYR A 181 8.66 9.51 9.56
N VAL A 182 9.48 8.79 10.32
CA VAL A 182 10.23 7.58 9.96
C VAL A 182 10.20 6.64 11.16
N GLY A 183 10.20 5.33 10.89
CA GLY A 183 10.20 4.33 11.95
C GLY A 183 8.81 4.07 12.54
N ASP A 184 7.79 4.04 11.70
CA ASP A 184 6.45 3.54 12.02
C ASP A 184 6.42 2.01 12.27
N ASP A 185 7.29 1.26 11.59
CA ASP A 185 7.41 -0.21 11.55
C ASP A 185 7.95 -0.96 12.78
N GLY A 186 8.79 -0.32 13.59
CA GLY A 186 9.55 -1.01 14.63
C GLY A 186 9.29 -0.42 15.99
N THR A 187 8.04 -0.06 16.22
CA THR A 187 7.56 0.27 17.54
C THR A 187 7.69 -0.93 18.47
N THR A 188 7.83 -0.65 19.76
CA THR A 188 8.03 -1.68 20.78
C THR A 188 6.87 -2.68 20.75
N LYS A 189 7.19 -3.98 20.58
CA LYS A 189 6.24 -5.10 20.42
C LYS A 189 5.29 -4.99 19.21
N GLY A 190 5.63 -4.18 18.22
CA GLY A 190 4.79 -3.98 17.04
C GLY A 190 3.48 -3.24 17.32
N ILE A 191 3.39 -2.45 18.40
CA ILE A 191 2.18 -1.71 18.73
C ILE A 191 2.07 -0.46 17.83
N ASN A 192 0.97 -0.30 17.11
CA ASN A 192 0.75 0.81 16.19
C ASN A 192 0.87 2.17 16.89
N MET A 193 1.50 3.14 16.21
CA MET A 193 1.73 4.52 16.71
C MET A 193 2.56 4.66 18.00
N ASN A 194 3.10 3.56 18.52
CA ASN A 194 3.86 3.54 19.78
C ASN A 194 5.28 4.10 19.61
N ASN A 195 6.14 3.95 20.62
CA ASN A 195 7.52 4.39 20.58
C ASN A 195 8.44 3.33 19.96
N LYS A 196 9.29 3.79 19.03
CA LYS A 196 10.41 3.05 18.48
C LYS A 196 11.69 3.45 19.19
N VAL A 197 12.39 2.49 19.75
CA VAL A 197 13.68 2.68 20.41
C VAL A 197 14.78 2.18 19.47
N THR A 198 15.64 3.08 18.99
CA THR A 198 16.77 2.72 18.11
C THR A 198 17.86 3.79 18.13
N ASN A 199 19.10 3.40 17.84
CA ASN A 199 20.20 4.35 17.69
C ASN A 199 20.27 4.89 16.23
N TRP A 200 21.15 5.86 15.99
CA TRP A 200 21.34 6.43 14.65
C TRP A 200 21.77 5.40 13.60
N HIS A 201 22.58 4.41 13.99
CA HIS A 201 22.99 3.36 13.07
C HIS A 201 21.78 2.55 12.59
N GLY A 202 20.97 2.02 13.50
CA GLY A 202 19.77 1.25 13.16
C GLY A 202 18.73 2.08 12.39
N LEU A 203 18.54 3.35 12.75
CA LEU A 203 17.66 4.25 12.00
C LEU A 203 18.14 4.41 10.55
N LEU A 204 19.42 4.70 10.34
CA LEU A 204 19.98 5.00 9.04
C LEU A 204 20.27 3.77 8.18
N SER A 205 20.48 2.59 8.77
CA SER A 205 20.73 1.35 8.05
C SER A 205 19.46 0.58 7.69
N ILE A 206 18.37 0.75 8.45
CA ILE A 206 17.13 0.00 8.25
C ILE A 206 16.01 0.91 7.74
N HIS A 207 15.69 2.00 8.43
CA HIS A 207 14.42 2.72 8.22
C HIS A 207 14.55 3.93 7.28
N MET A 208 15.75 4.49 7.16
CA MET A 208 16.02 5.62 6.28
C MET A 208 16.33 5.27 4.80
N PRO A 209 16.98 4.13 4.45
CA PRO A 209 17.36 3.84 3.06
C PRO A 209 16.24 3.99 2.02
N PRO A 210 14.99 3.51 2.26
CA PRO A 210 13.91 3.70 1.29
C PRO A 210 13.55 5.18 1.03
N TYR A 211 13.71 6.06 2.01
CA TYR A 211 13.49 7.51 1.83
C TYR A 211 14.53 8.14 0.91
N TYR A 212 15.80 7.75 1.02
CA TYR A 212 16.83 8.21 0.10
C TYR A 212 16.48 7.87 -1.35
N ASN A 213 16.09 6.62 -1.61
CA ASN A 213 15.71 6.17 -2.94
C ASN A 213 14.47 6.92 -3.45
N SER A 214 13.48 7.13 -2.58
CA SER A 214 12.26 7.87 -2.92
C SER A 214 12.55 9.32 -3.31
N ILE A 215 13.45 10.00 -2.59
CA ILE A 215 13.86 11.39 -2.87
C ILE A 215 14.68 11.47 -4.17
N ILE A 216 15.57 10.50 -4.42
CA ILE A 216 16.32 10.41 -5.68
C ILE A 216 15.37 10.26 -6.87
N LYS A 217 14.31 9.45 -6.70
CA LYS A 217 13.23 9.23 -7.67
C LYS A 217 12.24 10.39 -7.77
N GLY A 218 12.42 11.44 -6.98
CA GLY A 218 11.63 12.67 -7.04
C GLY A 218 10.23 12.55 -6.47
N VAL A 219 10.03 11.73 -5.43
CA VAL A 219 8.74 11.64 -4.72
C VAL A 219 8.19 13.02 -4.39
N SER A 220 6.91 13.26 -4.67
CA SER A 220 6.28 14.56 -4.44
C SER A 220 6.14 14.87 -2.97
N THR A 221 5.70 13.98 -2.08
CA THR A 221 5.48 14.33 -0.67
C THR A 221 6.03 13.28 0.28
N VAL A 222 6.20 13.66 1.55
CA VAL A 222 6.60 12.74 2.63
C VAL A 222 5.67 12.94 3.82
N MET A 223 4.90 11.91 4.18
CA MET A 223 3.98 11.96 5.33
C MET A 223 4.70 11.53 6.61
N VAL A 224 4.52 12.28 7.70
CA VAL A 224 5.18 12.00 8.98
C VAL A 224 4.46 10.87 9.72
N SER A 225 5.25 10.02 10.38
CA SER A 225 4.74 8.96 11.24
C SER A 225 4.06 9.51 12.49
N TYR A 226 3.04 8.80 12.96
CA TYR A 226 2.46 9.00 14.28
C TYR A 226 3.32 8.47 15.43
N SER A 227 4.24 7.55 15.14
CA SER A 227 5.11 6.96 16.13
C SER A 227 5.98 8.02 16.83
N SER A 228 6.43 7.64 18.02
CA SER A 228 7.56 8.32 18.65
C SER A 228 8.86 7.62 18.24
N LEU A 229 9.94 8.38 18.14
CA LEU A 229 11.29 7.84 18.01
C LEU A 229 12.10 8.27 19.23
N ASN A 230 12.56 7.31 20.02
CA ASN A 230 13.24 7.55 21.30
C ASN A 230 12.46 8.56 22.17
N GLU A 231 11.17 8.32 22.35
CA GLU A 231 10.19 9.13 23.11
C GLU A 231 9.82 10.49 22.50
N VAL A 232 10.41 10.86 21.36
CA VAL A 232 10.06 12.11 20.67
C VAL A 232 9.06 11.84 19.57
N LYS A 233 7.86 12.43 19.66
CA LYS A 233 6.84 12.34 18.59
C LYS A 233 7.40 12.84 17.27
N MET A 234 7.27 12.05 16.21
CA MET A 234 7.82 12.39 14.90
C MET A 234 7.26 13.70 14.34
N HIS A 235 5.98 13.99 14.60
CA HIS A 235 5.33 15.26 14.25
C HIS A 235 5.95 16.49 14.94
N ALA A 236 6.58 16.31 16.11
CA ALA A 236 7.30 17.37 16.83
C ALA A 236 8.82 17.28 16.65
N ASN A 237 9.33 16.27 15.92
CA ASN A 237 10.76 15.99 15.82
C ASN A 237 11.45 16.90 14.81
N ARG A 238 11.77 18.14 15.23
CA ARG A 238 12.44 19.14 14.39
C ARG A 238 13.81 18.67 13.89
N GLN A 239 14.51 17.81 14.65
CA GLN A 239 15.80 17.27 14.20
C GLN A 239 15.63 16.42 12.93
N LEU A 240 14.69 15.48 12.94
CA LEU A 240 14.49 14.60 11.77
C LEU A 240 13.68 15.26 10.65
N VAL A 241 12.63 16.01 10.96
CA VAL A 241 11.76 16.59 9.92
C VAL A 241 12.38 17.84 9.29
N THR A 242 12.96 18.75 10.10
CA THR A 242 13.52 20.00 9.57
C THR A 242 15.00 19.86 9.25
N LYS A 243 15.83 19.45 10.22
CA LYS A 243 17.30 19.45 10.00
C LYS A 243 17.75 18.32 9.08
N PHE A 244 17.17 17.13 9.23
CA PHE A 244 17.56 15.98 8.43
C PHE A 244 16.82 15.94 7.07
N LEU A 245 15.50 15.74 7.05
CA LEU A 245 14.73 15.60 5.80
C LEU A 245 14.83 16.84 4.91
N LYS A 246 14.52 18.04 5.44
CA LYS A 246 14.58 19.28 4.65
C LYS A 246 16.01 19.81 4.50
N GLY A 247 16.82 19.78 5.57
CA GLY A 247 18.18 20.32 5.55
C GLY A 247 19.20 19.41 4.87
N THR A 248 19.34 18.18 5.37
CA THR A 248 20.36 17.22 4.93
C THR A 248 19.98 16.54 3.62
N LEU A 249 18.77 15.97 3.52
CA LEU A 249 18.30 15.31 2.29
C LEU A 249 17.82 16.31 1.23
N ARG A 250 17.74 17.60 1.59
CA ARG A 250 17.28 18.69 0.72
C ARG A 250 15.90 18.44 0.14
N PHE A 251 15.02 17.75 0.87
CA PHE A 251 13.64 17.53 0.46
C PHE A 251 12.86 18.85 0.55
N ARG A 252 12.28 19.29 -0.57
CA ARG A 252 11.69 20.63 -0.71
C ARG A 252 10.17 20.65 -0.72
N VAL A 253 9.52 19.50 -0.52
CA VAL A 253 8.09 19.38 -0.76
C VAL A 253 7.30 19.13 0.53
N MET A 254 5.97 19.19 0.38
CA MET A 254 4.97 19.17 1.43
C MET A 254 5.12 17.97 2.37
N VAL A 255 5.05 18.28 3.66
CA VAL A 255 5.02 17.33 4.76
C VAL A 255 3.64 17.49 5.42
N PRO A 256 2.63 16.68 5.07
CA PRO A 256 1.34 16.75 5.73
C PRO A 256 1.52 16.45 7.23
N LEU A 257 1.02 17.35 8.08
CA LEU A 257 1.07 17.25 9.54
C LEU A 257 -0.34 16.98 10.06
N ASN A 258 -0.48 15.87 10.80
CA ASN A 258 -1.59 15.56 11.71
C ASN A 258 -2.98 15.24 11.07
N HIS A 259 -3.58 14.13 11.52
CA HIS A 259 -4.96 13.69 11.19
C HIS A 259 -5.76 13.27 12.45
N THR A 260 -5.23 13.54 13.66
CA THR A 260 -5.72 12.92 14.90
C THR A 260 -7.04 13.52 15.41
N GLU A 261 -7.30 14.83 15.26
CA GLU A 261 -8.59 15.41 15.73
C GLU A 261 -9.79 15.08 14.83
N PHE A 262 -9.56 14.52 13.63
CA PHE A 262 -10.61 14.27 12.64
C PHE A 262 -11.11 12.81 12.61
N ILE A 263 -10.24 11.84 12.89
CA ILE A 263 -10.56 10.39 12.85
C ILE A 263 -11.44 9.95 14.03
N ASP A 264 -11.28 10.57 15.20
CA ASP A 264 -12.09 10.25 16.39
C ASP A 264 -13.58 10.61 16.18
N THR A 265 -13.85 11.69 15.41
CA THR A 265 -15.22 12.07 15.03
C THR A 265 -15.79 11.15 13.95
N LEU A 266 -14.95 10.68 13.02
CA LEU A 266 -15.36 9.77 11.94
C LEU A 266 -15.75 8.38 12.45
N THR A 267 -14.99 7.85 13.39
CA THR A 267 -15.22 6.53 14.00
C THR A 267 -16.55 6.51 14.76
N SER A 268 -16.90 7.63 15.41
CA SER A 268 -18.20 7.83 16.05
C SER A 268 -19.38 7.81 15.05
N LEU A 269 -19.21 8.41 13.87
CA LEU A 269 -20.29 8.51 12.87
C LEU A 269 -20.53 7.21 12.09
N VAL A 270 -19.49 6.40 11.88
CA VAL A 270 -19.59 5.07 11.24
C VAL A 270 -20.26 4.06 12.16
N ASN A 271 -19.95 4.08 13.47
CA ASN A 271 -20.60 3.21 14.46
C ASN A 271 -22.11 3.49 14.62
N ASN A 272 -22.59 4.63 14.12
CA ASN A 272 -23.99 5.06 14.19
C ASN A 272 -24.75 4.93 12.83
N ASN A 273 -24.20 4.21 11.85
CA ASN A 273 -24.89 3.81 10.60
C ASN A 273 -25.45 4.94 9.70
N PHE A 274 -24.82 6.11 9.68
CA PHE A 274 -25.35 7.27 8.95
C PHE A 274 -25.04 7.37 7.42
N ILE A 275 -24.24 6.49 6.77
CA ILE A 275 -23.87 6.66 5.34
C ILE A 275 -23.72 5.33 4.54
N PRO A 276 -24.35 5.16 3.35
CA PRO A 276 -24.13 4.04 2.42
C PRO A 276 -23.04 4.31 1.34
N ALA A 277 -22.45 3.23 0.80
CA ALA A 277 -21.27 3.26 -0.09
C ALA A 277 -21.58 2.85 -1.55
N GLY A 278 -20.96 3.52 -2.52
CA GLY A 278 -20.94 3.07 -3.92
C GLY A 278 -19.97 3.87 -4.81
N LEU A 279 -19.20 3.17 -5.65
CA LEU A 279 -18.53 3.74 -6.82
C LEU A 279 -18.40 2.67 -7.93
N MET A 280 -18.50 3.13 -9.19
CA MET A 280 -18.55 2.39 -10.45
C MET A 280 -17.39 2.86 -11.37
N MET A 281 -16.85 2.00 -12.26
CA MET A 281 -15.76 2.32 -13.21
C MET A 281 -16.00 1.80 -14.64
N LEU A 282 -15.39 2.46 -15.64
CA LEU A 282 -15.56 2.35 -17.11
C LEU A 282 -14.59 1.35 -17.79
N SER A 283 -14.97 0.80 -18.96
CA SER A 283 -14.73 -0.59 -19.37
C SER A 283 -13.48 -0.99 -20.20
N GLU A 284 -12.67 -0.10 -20.80
CA GLU A 284 -11.57 -0.54 -21.69
C GLU A 284 -10.18 -0.63 -21.02
N ASP A 285 -9.82 0.28 -20.10
CA ASP A 285 -8.54 0.20 -19.35
C ASP A 285 -8.55 -0.89 -18.26
N ILE A 286 -9.74 -1.40 -17.89
CA ILE A 286 -9.95 -2.40 -16.84
C ILE A 286 -9.26 -3.72 -17.17
N GLU A 287 -9.33 -4.19 -18.42
CA GLU A 287 -8.79 -5.50 -18.78
C GLU A 287 -7.26 -5.57 -18.60
N SER A 288 -6.56 -4.48 -18.91
CA SER A 288 -5.10 -4.38 -18.73
C SER A 288 -4.72 -4.34 -17.24
N SER A 289 -5.46 -3.58 -16.42
CA SER A 289 -5.25 -3.49 -14.97
C SER A 289 -5.54 -4.82 -14.27
N GLN A 290 -6.62 -5.51 -14.65
CA GLN A 290 -6.96 -6.86 -14.18
C GLN A 290 -5.90 -7.89 -14.57
N ARG A 291 -5.36 -7.81 -15.79
CA ARG A 291 -4.26 -8.69 -16.22
C ARG A 291 -3.00 -8.52 -15.37
N PHE A 292 -2.62 -7.28 -15.04
CA PHE A 292 -1.49 -7.01 -14.15
C PHE A 292 -1.77 -7.43 -12.71
N GLY A 293 -3.01 -7.22 -12.23
CA GLY A 293 -3.46 -7.72 -10.93
C GLY A 293 -3.32 -9.24 -10.86
N LYS A 294 -3.79 -9.96 -11.87
CA LYS A 294 -3.66 -11.42 -11.96
C LYS A 294 -2.21 -11.89 -12.03
N GLU A 295 -1.34 -11.20 -12.79
CA GLU A 295 0.11 -11.44 -12.79
C GLU A 295 0.72 -11.23 -11.40
N ALA A 296 0.37 -10.14 -10.71
CA ALA A 296 0.87 -9.83 -9.38
C ALA A 296 0.42 -10.85 -8.33
N VAL A 297 -0.84 -11.31 -8.39
CA VAL A 297 -1.33 -12.39 -7.51
C VAL A 297 -0.49 -13.63 -7.70
N ARG A 298 -0.38 -14.14 -8.94
CA ARG A 298 0.40 -15.35 -9.28
C ARG A 298 1.83 -15.26 -8.79
N LYS A 299 2.51 -14.15 -9.09
CA LYS A 299 3.91 -13.91 -8.73
C LYS A 299 4.13 -13.62 -7.25
N SER A 300 3.08 -13.44 -6.45
CA SER A 300 3.19 -13.20 -5.00
C SER A 300 2.99 -14.45 -4.14
N LEU A 301 2.48 -15.55 -4.72
CA LEU A 301 2.17 -16.76 -3.96
C LEU A 301 3.47 -17.46 -3.56
N VAL A 302 3.61 -17.74 -2.27
CA VAL A 302 4.76 -18.49 -1.74
C VAL A 302 4.32 -19.88 -1.35
N LEU A 303 4.87 -20.90 -2.02
CA LEU A 303 4.64 -22.30 -1.67
C LEU A 303 5.53 -22.68 -0.48
N LEU A 304 4.94 -22.99 0.66
CA LEU A 304 5.67 -23.27 1.91
C LEU A 304 5.88 -24.77 2.15
N LYS A 305 4.90 -25.58 1.75
CA LYS A 305 4.92 -27.04 1.84
C LYS A 305 4.26 -27.64 0.60
N ASN A 306 4.78 -28.77 0.10
CA ASN A 306 4.22 -29.47 -1.06
C ASN A 306 4.47 -30.99 -0.99
N GLY A 307 3.76 -31.68 -0.11
CA GLY A 307 3.97 -33.09 0.20
C GLY A 307 4.86 -33.30 1.43
N GLU A 308 5.04 -34.56 1.83
CA GLU A 308 5.95 -34.96 2.92
C GLU A 308 7.42 -34.86 2.49
N ASN A 309 7.70 -35.12 1.22
CA ASN A 309 9.04 -35.08 0.63
C ASN A 309 8.97 -34.62 -0.84
N ALA A 310 10.13 -34.30 -1.41
CA ALA A 310 10.23 -33.77 -2.76
C ALA A 310 9.79 -34.76 -3.86
N ASP A 311 9.80 -36.06 -3.57
CA ASP A 311 9.50 -37.12 -4.55
C ASP A 311 8.00 -37.40 -4.69
N SER A 312 7.15 -36.81 -3.84
CA SER A 312 5.70 -36.98 -3.85
C SER A 312 4.95 -35.65 -3.71
N PRO A 313 5.07 -34.74 -4.70
CA PRO A 313 4.43 -33.44 -4.66
C PRO A 313 2.90 -33.53 -4.75
N VAL A 314 2.21 -32.57 -4.14
CA VAL A 314 0.75 -32.45 -4.15
C VAL A 314 0.28 -31.48 -5.22
N LEU A 315 1.01 -30.39 -5.40
CA LEU A 315 0.85 -29.38 -6.44
C LEU A 315 1.85 -29.62 -7.59
N PRO A 316 1.43 -29.44 -8.85
CA PRO A 316 0.11 -28.97 -9.28
C PRO A 316 -1.00 -30.03 -9.13
N LEU A 317 -2.22 -29.59 -8.81
CA LEU A 317 -3.39 -30.47 -8.70
C LEU A 317 -3.90 -30.87 -10.09
N PRO A 318 -4.43 -32.09 -10.27
CA PRO A 318 -5.05 -32.48 -11.53
C PRO A 318 -6.35 -31.70 -11.75
N ASN A 319 -6.47 -31.06 -12.92
CA ASN A 319 -7.66 -30.28 -13.31
C ASN A 319 -8.90 -31.15 -13.57
N LYS A 320 -8.70 -32.45 -13.85
CA LYS A 320 -9.76 -33.46 -14.05
C LYS A 320 -9.77 -34.43 -12.89
N ALA A 321 -10.86 -34.41 -12.12
CA ALA A 321 -11.11 -35.30 -10.99
C ALA A 321 -12.58 -35.72 -10.98
N SER A 322 -12.96 -36.71 -10.18
CA SER A 322 -14.37 -37.12 -10.04
C SER A 322 -15.15 -36.04 -9.28
N LYS A 323 -14.68 -35.70 -8.08
CA LYS A 323 -15.31 -34.72 -7.19
C LYS A 323 -14.26 -34.05 -6.31
N ILE A 324 -14.35 -32.73 -6.15
CA ILE A 324 -13.43 -31.94 -5.33
C ILE A 324 -14.19 -31.13 -4.29
N LEU A 325 -13.51 -30.81 -3.19
CA LEU A 325 -14.04 -29.92 -2.15
C LEU A 325 -13.30 -28.58 -2.16
N VAL A 326 -14.06 -27.49 -2.09
CA VAL A 326 -13.57 -26.17 -1.74
C VAL A 326 -14.16 -25.78 -0.39
N ALA A 327 -13.31 -25.48 0.58
CA ALA A 327 -13.73 -25.19 1.94
C ALA A 327 -13.04 -23.98 2.55
N GLY A 328 -13.56 -23.51 3.69
CA GLY A 328 -13.00 -22.42 4.48
C GLY A 328 -13.70 -21.08 4.27
N SER A 329 -13.62 -20.23 5.30
CA SER A 329 -14.30 -18.93 5.38
C SER A 329 -13.84 -17.90 4.34
N HIS A 330 -12.69 -18.13 3.71
CA HIS A 330 -12.13 -17.24 2.69
C HIS A 330 -12.30 -17.79 1.27
N ALA A 331 -12.94 -18.95 1.13
CA ALA A 331 -13.37 -19.46 -0.16
C ALA A 331 -14.70 -18.81 -0.55
N ASN A 332 -14.94 -18.65 -1.85
CA ASN A 332 -16.22 -18.18 -2.36
C ASN A 332 -16.86 -19.24 -3.27
N LYS A 333 -18.19 -19.26 -3.33
CA LYS A 333 -19.04 -20.24 -4.02
C LYS A 333 -18.95 -20.19 -5.56
N LEU A 334 -18.08 -19.36 -6.13
CA LEU A 334 -17.93 -19.21 -7.58
C LEU A 334 -17.10 -20.37 -8.14
N GLY A 335 -17.77 -21.40 -8.66
CA GLY A 335 -17.15 -22.56 -9.32
C GLY A 335 -16.15 -22.23 -10.44
N PHE A 336 -16.19 -21.02 -11.02
CA PHE A 336 -15.19 -20.55 -12.00
C PHE A 336 -13.81 -20.22 -11.41
N GLN A 337 -13.73 -19.86 -10.12
CA GLN A 337 -12.43 -19.66 -9.45
C GLN A 337 -11.69 -20.98 -9.23
N CYS A 338 -12.33 -22.12 -9.50
CA CYS A 338 -11.72 -23.41 -9.31
C CYS A 338 -10.89 -23.86 -10.51
N GLY A 339 -10.97 -23.22 -11.68
CA GLY A 339 -10.16 -23.58 -12.86
C GLY A 339 -10.23 -25.06 -13.30
N VAL A 340 -11.22 -25.81 -12.81
CA VAL A 340 -11.32 -27.26 -13.02
C VAL A 340 -12.04 -27.58 -14.32
N HIS A 341 -11.73 -28.77 -14.85
CA HIS A 341 -12.35 -29.29 -16.05
C HIS A 341 -13.89 -29.36 -15.88
N PRO A 342 -14.72 -29.06 -16.91
CA PRO A 342 -16.18 -29.05 -16.80
C PRO A 342 -16.83 -30.36 -16.36
N SER A 343 -16.10 -31.48 -16.46
CA SER A 343 -16.54 -32.80 -16.00
C SER A 343 -16.26 -33.08 -14.52
N THR A 344 -15.58 -32.19 -13.82
CA THR A 344 -15.23 -32.34 -12.39
C THR A 344 -16.36 -31.78 -11.53
N GLU A 345 -16.96 -32.61 -10.67
CA GLU A 345 -17.96 -32.12 -9.71
C GLU A 345 -17.26 -31.29 -8.61
N THR A 346 -17.77 -30.09 -8.33
CA THR A 346 -17.22 -29.20 -7.29
C THR A 346 -18.24 -29.02 -6.18
N SER A 347 -17.86 -29.35 -4.95
CA SER A 347 -18.63 -29.06 -3.74
C SER A 347 -18.01 -27.90 -2.98
N TYR A 348 -18.85 -27.02 -2.43
CA TYR A 348 -18.42 -25.93 -1.55
C TYR A 348 -19.06 -26.10 -0.17
N SER A 349 -18.25 -26.03 0.87
CA SER A 349 -18.71 -25.96 2.26
C SER A 349 -17.79 -25.06 3.06
N GLU A 350 -18.32 -24.02 3.69
CA GLU A 350 -17.50 -23.04 4.41
C GLU A 350 -16.78 -23.64 5.63
N SER A 351 -17.44 -24.54 6.36
CA SER A 351 -16.88 -25.20 7.55
C SER A 351 -17.43 -26.62 7.67
N PRO A 352 -16.98 -27.53 6.80
CA PRO A 352 -17.39 -28.93 6.85
C PRO A 352 -16.88 -29.61 8.13
N ASP A 353 -17.71 -30.49 8.68
CA ASP A 353 -17.28 -31.46 9.68
C ASP A 353 -16.60 -32.67 9.02
N GLU A 354 -16.02 -33.54 9.85
CA GLU A 354 -15.33 -34.74 9.37
C GLU A 354 -16.26 -35.71 8.62
N ASP A 355 -17.51 -35.85 9.08
CA ASP A 355 -18.47 -36.78 8.51
C ASP A 355 -18.89 -36.37 7.10
N PHE A 356 -19.06 -35.07 6.86
CA PHE A 356 -19.28 -34.52 5.53
C PHE A 356 -18.11 -34.84 4.58
N VAL A 357 -16.86 -34.68 5.03
CA VAL A 357 -15.68 -34.94 4.20
C VAL A 357 -15.57 -36.42 3.87
N LYS A 358 -15.75 -37.30 4.86
CA LYS A 358 -15.65 -38.77 4.69
C LYS A 358 -16.78 -39.34 3.82
N SER A 359 -18.00 -38.80 3.91
CA SER A 359 -19.17 -39.33 3.21
C SER A 359 -19.25 -38.96 1.72
N ASN A 360 -18.46 -37.99 1.26
CA ASN A 360 -18.60 -37.42 -0.08
C ASN A 360 -17.51 -37.85 -1.09
N ASN A 361 -16.57 -38.72 -0.70
CA ASN A 361 -15.54 -39.31 -1.58
C ASN A 361 -14.78 -38.28 -2.45
N PHE A 362 -14.30 -37.20 -1.82
CA PHE A 362 -13.52 -36.17 -2.51
C PHE A 362 -12.14 -36.70 -2.96
N SER A 363 -11.72 -36.37 -4.18
CA SER A 363 -10.38 -36.70 -4.68
C SER A 363 -9.29 -35.88 -3.99
N TYR A 364 -9.58 -34.61 -3.71
CA TYR A 364 -8.76 -33.67 -2.95
C TYR A 364 -9.63 -32.50 -2.48
N ALA A 365 -9.09 -31.71 -1.56
CA ALA A 365 -9.72 -30.49 -1.08
C ALA A 365 -8.80 -29.27 -1.20
N VAL A 366 -9.40 -28.10 -1.39
CA VAL A 366 -8.72 -26.82 -1.24
C VAL A 366 -9.37 -26.04 -0.13
N VAL A 367 -8.60 -25.74 0.91
CA VAL A 367 -9.05 -25.03 2.11
C VAL A 367 -8.50 -23.61 2.06
N VAL A 368 -9.38 -22.61 1.98
CA VAL A 368 -9.01 -21.20 1.96
C VAL A 368 -9.42 -20.55 3.28
N VAL A 369 -8.42 -20.23 4.10
CA VAL A 369 -8.62 -19.67 5.46
C VAL A 369 -7.61 -18.56 5.72
N GLY A 370 -7.86 -17.72 6.71
CA GLY A 370 -7.07 -16.50 6.86
C GLY A 370 -7.46 -15.59 8.01
N GLU A 371 -6.79 -14.45 8.08
CA GLU A 371 -7.17 -13.34 8.98
C GLU A 371 -8.40 -12.61 8.44
N PRO A 372 -9.35 -12.20 9.30
CA PRO A 372 -10.37 -11.23 8.89
C PRO A 372 -9.72 -9.89 8.49
N PRO A 373 -10.38 -9.03 7.70
CA PRO A 373 -9.85 -7.72 7.35
C PRO A 373 -9.59 -6.85 8.59
N TYR A 374 -8.45 -6.16 8.60
CA TYR A 374 -8.06 -5.19 9.63
C TYR A 374 -7.25 -4.05 9.03
N ALA A 375 -7.14 -2.95 9.77
CA ALA A 375 -6.27 -1.84 9.45
C ALA A 375 -5.74 -1.19 10.72
N GLU A 376 -4.50 -0.71 10.66
CA GLU A 376 -3.88 0.09 11.73
C GLU A 376 -3.98 -0.59 13.10
N SER A 377 -4.43 0.12 14.14
CA SER A 377 -4.47 -0.40 15.51
C SER A 377 -5.44 -1.57 15.68
N ALA A 378 -6.48 -1.68 14.84
CA ALA A 378 -7.41 -2.82 14.89
C ALA A 378 -6.75 -4.13 14.43
N GLY A 379 -5.60 -4.04 13.74
CA GLY A 379 -4.81 -5.18 13.33
C GLY A 379 -3.70 -5.58 14.30
N ASP A 380 -3.44 -4.81 15.36
CA ASP A 380 -2.39 -5.18 16.32
C ASP A 380 -2.80 -6.49 17.02
N ASN A 381 -1.92 -7.50 16.93
CA ASN A 381 -2.25 -8.84 17.40
C ASN A 381 -1.01 -9.50 17.99
N SER A 382 -1.04 -9.78 19.30
CA SER A 382 0.05 -10.44 20.02
C SER A 382 0.14 -11.94 19.76
N ASN A 383 -0.96 -12.56 19.32
CA ASN A 383 -1.10 -14.01 19.24
C ASN A 383 -0.85 -14.54 17.81
N LEU A 384 -1.13 -13.72 16.79
CA LEU A 384 -0.90 -14.03 15.38
C LEU A 384 -1.48 -15.39 14.93
N THR A 385 -2.66 -15.73 15.43
CA THR A 385 -3.43 -16.91 15.05
C THR A 385 -4.64 -16.51 14.20
N ILE A 386 -5.01 -17.32 13.22
CA ILE A 386 -6.29 -17.17 12.51
C ILE A 386 -7.48 -17.54 13.43
N PRO A 387 -8.72 -17.14 13.10
CA PRO A 387 -9.90 -17.55 13.87
C PRO A 387 -10.04 -19.08 14.00
N GLN A 388 -10.56 -19.53 15.15
CA GLN A 388 -10.65 -20.97 15.50
C GLN A 388 -11.37 -21.80 14.43
N GLN A 389 -12.46 -21.29 13.86
CA GLN A 389 -13.21 -21.94 12.78
C GLN A 389 -12.33 -22.31 11.57
N GLY A 390 -11.33 -21.49 11.26
CA GLY A 390 -10.37 -21.78 10.18
C GLY A 390 -9.43 -22.94 10.54
N LEU A 391 -8.96 -22.99 11.79
CA LEU A 391 -8.12 -24.09 12.29
C LEU A 391 -8.89 -25.41 12.34
N ASP A 392 -10.14 -25.37 12.80
CA ASP A 392 -11.03 -26.53 12.82
C ASP A 392 -11.31 -27.04 11.40
N THR A 393 -11.53 -26.13 10.45
CA THR A 393 -11.73 -26.48 9.03
C THR A 393 -10.48 -27.15 8.45
N ILE A 394 -9.28 -26.63 8.72
CA ILE A 394 -8.02 -27.29 8.30
C ILE A 394 -8.00 -28.72 8.87
N LYS A 395 -8.24 -28.89 10.17
CA LYS A 395 -8.16 -30.20 10.82
C LYS A 395 -9.19 -31.18 10.24
N ASN A 396 -10.45 -30.77 10.14
CA ASN A 396 -11.55 -31.63 9.68
C ASN A 396 -11.37 -32.06 8.21
N VAL A 397 -10.87 -31.17 7.36
CA VAL A 397 -10.67 -31.46 5.94
C VAL A 397 -9.35 -32.21 5.71
N CYS A 398 -8.23 -31.63 6.12
CA CYS A 398 -6.91 -32.16 5.83
C CYS A 398 -6.59 -33.47 6.56
N GLY A 399 -7.24 -33.73 7.71
CA GLY A 399 -7.12 -35.03 8.38
C GLY A 399 -7.82 -36.18 7.64
N ASN A 400 -8.69 -35.88 6.66
CA ASN A 400 -9.58 -36.86 6.03
C ASN A 400 -9.48 -36.95 4.51
N VAL A 401 -8.88 -35.96 3.85
CA VAL A 401 -8.63 -35.96 2.41
C VAL A 401 -7.38 -35.15 2.09
N LYS A 402 -6.64 -35.55 1.05
CA LYS A 402 -5.49 -34.79 0.54
C LYS A 402 -5.88 -33.32 0.35
N CYS A 403 -5.19 -32.41 1.02
CA CYS A 403 -5.59 -31.01 1.09
C CYS A 403 -4.49 -30.03 0.68
N VAL A 404 -4.91 -28.94 0.05
CA VAL A 404 -4.09 -27.75 -0.16
C VAL A 404 -4.68 -26.61 0.66
N VAL A 405 -3.91 -26.08 1.60
CA VAL A 405 -4.29 -24.89 2.38
C VAL A 405 -3.76 -23.65 1.68
N VAL A 406 -4.67 -22.75 1.32
CA VAL A 406 -4.38 -21.40 0.85
C VAL A 406 -4.60 -20.44 2.01
N LEU A 407 -3.51 -19.95 2.59
CA LEU A 407 -3.53 -19.04 3.73
C LEU A 407 -3.58 -17.58 3.25
N VAL A 408 -4.69 -16.91 3.53
CA VAL A 408 -4.90 -15.48 3.25
C VAL A 408 -4.54 -14.67 4.50
N SER A 409 -3.44 -13.92 4.46
CA SER A 409 -2.97 -13.17 5.62
C SER A 409 -2.22 -11.89 5.24
N GLY A 410 -2.23 -10.91 6.14
CA GLY A 410 -1.42 -9.71 5.98
C GLY A 410 0.07 -9.94 6.27
N ARG A 411 0.41 -11.06 6.91
CA ARG A 411 1.68 -11.31 7.61
C ARG A 411 1.88 -12.81 7.91
N PRO A 412 3.08 -13.24 8.31
CA PRO A 412 3.30 -14.58 8.86
C PRO A 412 2.46 -14.82 10.12
N LEU A 413 1.92 -16.04 10.26
CA LEU A 413 1.03 -16.45 11.36
C LEU A 413 1.51 -17.77 11.98
N VAL A 414 1.01 -18.08 13.17
CA VAL A 414 1.22 -19.39 13.81
C VAL A 414 0.62 -20.48 12.91
N ILE A 415 1.48 -21.32 12.34
CA ILE A 415 1.05 -22.42 11.46
C ILE A 415 1.73 -23.76 11.79
N GLN A 416 2.87 -23.73 12.46
CA GLN A 416 3.66 -24.93 12.77
C GLN A 416 2.84 -26.08 13.40
N PRO A 417 1.94 -25.84 14.38
CA PRO A 417 1.15 -26.92 14.99
C PRO A 417 0.19 -27.64 14.02
N HIS A 418 -0.08 -27.05 12.86
CA HIS A 418 -1.02 -27.58 11.87
C HIS A 418 -0.31 -28.16 10.64
N LEU A 419 1.00 -27.95 10.49
CA LEU A 419 1.75 -28.38 9.30
C LEU A 419 1.75 -29.88 9.09
N GLU A 420 1.62 -30.69 10.15
CA GLU A 420 1.58 -32.15 10.03
C GLU A 420 0.36 -32.62 9.22
N HIS A 421 -0.80 -31.99 9.43
CA HIS A 421 -2.03 -32.36 8.73
C HIS A 421 -2.11 -31.80 7.30
N ILE A 422 -1.35 -30.75 6.97
CA ILE A 422 -1.49 -30.02 5.70
C ILE A 422 -0.60 -30.67 4.65
N ASP A 423 -1.13 -31.21 3.54
CA ASP A 423 -0.27 -31.77 2.49
C ASP A 423 0.48 -30.69 1.71
N ALA A 424 -0.20 -29.60 1.33
CA ALA A 424 0.45 -28.44 0.73
C ALA A 424 -0.05 -27.11 1.33
N LEU A 425 0.87 -26.17 1.54
CA LEU A 425 0.59 -24.86 2.14
C LEU A 425 1.06 -23.75 1.22
N VAL A 426 0.15 -22.86 0.85
CA VAL A 426 0.41 -21.67 0.04
C VAL A 426 0.12 -20.42 0.86
N ALA A 427 1.10 -19.54 1.03
CA ALA A 427 0.86 -18.18 1.51
C ALA A 427 0.41 -17.30 0.34
N ALA A 428 -0.87 -16.93 0.34
CA ALA A 428 -1.47 -16.09 -0.69
C ALA A 428 -1.49 -14.60 -0.35
N TRP A 429 -1.04 -14.26 0.86
CA TRP A 429 -1.05 -12.89 1.39
C TRP A 429 -2.46 -12.26 1.33
N LEU A 430 -2.58 -11.04 0.81
CA LEU A 430 -3.86 -10.39 0.51
C LEU A 430 -3.93 -10.16 -1.00
N PRO A 431 -4.44 -11.12 -1.79
CA PRO A 431 -4.30 -11.14 -3.26
C PRO A 431 -5.19 -10.11 -3.99
N GLY A 432 -6.10 -9.44 -3.28
CA GLY A 432 -7.01 -8.46 -3.88
C GLY A 432 -8.11 -9.12 -4.74
N THR A 433 -8.59 -8.40 -5.75
CA THR A 433 -9.78 -8.80 -6.53
C THR A 433 -9.53 -9.93 -7.52
N GLU A 434 -8.28 -10.11 -7.96
CA GLU A 434 -7.90 -11.04 -9.03
C GLU A 434 -7.62 -12.45 -8.51
N GLY A 435 -8.55 -13.02 -7.75
CA GLY A 435 -8.42 -14.34 -7.11
C GLY A 435 -8.17 -15.50 -8.08
N ASN A 436 -8.51 -15.33 -9.36
CA ASN A 436 -8.17 -16.29 -10.42
C ASN A 436 -6.65 -16.49 -10.58
N GLY A 437 -5.83 -15.52 -10.14
CA GLY A 437 -4.38 -15.71 -10.08
C GLY A 437 -3.94 -16.82 -9.11
N VAL A 438 -4.73 -17.12 -8.07
CA VAL A 438 -4.48 -18.26 -7.17
C VAL A 438 -4.77 -19.58 -7.89
N ALA A 439 -5.81 -19.62 -8.72
CA ALA A 439 -6.20 -20.81 -9.46
C ALA A 439 -5.17 -21.20 -10.54
N ASP A 440 -4.64 -20.22 -11.29
CA ASP A 440 -3.66 -20.43 -12.36
C ASP A 440 -2.41 -21.20 -11.89
N VAL A 441 -1.93 -20.94 -10.67
CA VAL A 441 -0.72 -21.62 -10.14
C VAL A 441 -1.06 -23.02 -9.58
N ARG A 442 -2.30 -23.21 -9.13
CA ARG A 442 -2.73 -24.45 -8.49
C ARG A 442 -2.84 -25.63 -9.47
N PHE A 443 -3.22 -25.37 -10.72
CA PHE A 443 -3.36 -26.40 -11.78
C PHE A 443 -2.16 -26.50 -12.72
N GLY A 444 -1.10 -25.73 -12.45
CA GLY A 444 0.15 -25.80 -13.22
C GLY A 444 0.13 -25.02 -14.54
N ASP A 445 -0.81 -24.09 -14.74
CA ASP A 445 -0.70 -23.14 -15.87
C ASP A 445 0.55 -22.25 -15.70
N TYR A 446 0.93 -22.00 -14.44
CA TYR A 446 2.16 -21.34 -14.02
C TYR A 446 2.76 -22.07 -12.82
N GLY A 447 4.09 -22.07 -12.70
CA GLY A 447 4.78 -22.62 -11.54
C GLY A 447 4.94 -21.61 -10.40
N PHE A 448 4.99 -22.10 -9.16
CA PHE A 448 5.47 -21.30 -8.02
C PHE A 448 6.95 -20.99 -8.21
N ASN A 449 7.32 -19.72 -8.14
CA ASN A 449 8.72 -19.28 -8.32
C ASN A 449 9.17 -18.29 -7.25
N ASP A 450 8.23 -17.86 -6.42
CA ASP A 450 8.41 -16.71 -5.56
C ASP A 450 8.89 -17.10 -4.15
N LYS A 451 9.47 -16.13 -3.44
CA LYS A 451 10.08 -16.34 -2.14
C LYS A 451 9.57 -15.33 -1.13
N SER A 452 9.40 -15.79 0.11
CA SER A 452 8.96 -14.97 1.23
C SER A 452 9.89 -13.76 1.41
N SER A 453 9.29 -12.57 1.50
CA SER A 453 9.98 -11.33 1.84
C SER A 453 10.13 -11.13 3.36
N ARG A 454 9.61 -12.07 4.16
CA ARG A 454 9.57 -12.01 5.62
C ARG A 454 9.94 -13.33 6.26
N THR A 455 10.46 -13.25 7.48
CA THR A 455 10.70 -14.38 8.35
C THR A 455 9.38 -14.97 8.81
N TRP A 456 9.21 -16.27 8.65
CA TRP A 456 8.12 -17.01 9.28
C TRP A 456 8.61 -17.57 10.62
N PHE A 457 8.01 -17.14 11.72
CA PHE A 457 8.37 -17.58 13.07
C PHE A 457 7.77 -18.96 13.41
N LYS A 458 8.39 -19.68 14.35
CA LYS A 458 7.88 -20.91 14.94
C LYS A 458 6.80 -20.60 15.99
N THR A 459 7.14 -19.70 16.91
CA THR A 459 6.24 -19.21 17.98
C THR A 459 6.33 -17.69 18.10
N VAL A 460 5.26 -17.06 18.60
CA VAL A 460 5.22 -15.60 18.78
C VAL A 460 6.21 -15.08 19.81
N ASP A 461 6.69 -15.94 20.71
CA ASP A 461 7.68 -15.61 21.75
C ASP A 461 9.07 -15.31 21.15
N GLN A 462 9.33 -15.76 19.92
CA GLN A 462 10.56 -15.40 19.19
C GLN A 462 10.57 -13.93 18.77
N LEU A 463 9.42 -13.25 18.75
CA LEU A 463 9.30 -11.92 18.15
C LEU A 463 9.75 -10.79 19.09
N PRO A 464 10.49 -9.77 18.57
CA PRO A 464 10.89 -9.62 17.18
C PRO A 464 12.10 -10.51 16.81
N MET A 465 12.03 -11.12 15.63
CA MET A 465 13.11 -11.92 15.03
C MET A 465 13.12 -11.67 13.52
N ASN A 466 14.24 -11.19 13.01
CA ASN A 466 14.41 -10.82 11.62
C ASN A 466 15.72 -11.41 11.08
N VAL A 467 15.85 -11.45 9.75
CA VAL A 467 17.11 -11.82 9.10
C VAL A 467 18.30 -11.02 9.66
N ASP A 468 19.43 -11.70 9.83
CA ASP A 468 20.70 -11.22 10.41
C ASP A 468 20.72 -11.02 11.94
N ASP A 469 19.62 -11.29 12.65
CA ASP A 469 19.62 -11.29 14.13
C ASP A 469 20.46 -12.48 14.67
N SER A 470 21.15 -12.28 15.81
CA SER A 470 21.99 -13.33 16.40
C SER A 470 21.20 -14.56 16.89
N HIS A 471 19.92 -14.38 17.21
CA HIS A 471 18.98 -15.41 17.68
C HIS A 471 18.05 -15.90 16.57
N TYR A 472 18.46 -15.80 15.30
CA TYR A 472 17.63 -16.15 14.15
C TYR A 472 17.37 -17.66 14.05
N ASP A 473 16.15 -18.08 14.40
CA ASP A 473 15.67 -19.47 14.33
C ASP A 473 14.26 -19.57 13.70
N PRO A 474 14.13 -19.30 12.39
CA PRO A 474 12.85 -19.25 11.71
C PRO A 474 12.25 -20.63 11.45
N LEU A 475 10.92 -20.69 11.29
CA LEU A 475 10.23 -21.82 10.67
C LEU A 475 10.50 -21.84 9.16
N PHE A 476 10.34 -20.69 8.51
CA PHE A 476 10.72 -20.47 7.12
C PHE A 476 11.53 -19.16 7.04
N PRO A 477 12.81 -19.21 6.63
CA PRO A 477 13.66 -18.01 6.56
C PRO A 477 13.20 -17.04 5.46
N VAL A 478 13.65 -15.78 5.54
CA VAL A 478 13.51 -14.83 4.41
C VAL A 478 14.13 -15.45 3.16
N GLY A 479 13.42 -15.38 2.04
CA GLY A 479 13.84 -16.00 0.79
C GLY A 479 13.47 -17.48 0.65
N TYR A 480 12.74 -18.07 1.61
CA TYR A 480 12.17 -19.41 1.46
C TYR A 480 10.94 -19.41 0.54
N GLY A 481 10.77 -20.51 -0.20
CA GLY A 481 9.62 -20.77 -1.07
C GLY A 481 9.95 -21.92 -2.01
N LEU A 482 9.10 -22.94 -2.08
CA LEU A 482 9.26 -24.07 -3.00
C LEU A 482 8.88 -23.67 -4.42
N THR A 483 9.40 -24.41 -5.40
CA THR A 483 9.09 -24.22 -6.82
C THR A 483 8.42 -25.46 -7.40
N THR A 484 7.62 -25.27 -8.44
CA THR A 484 6.88 -26.35 -9.13
C THR A 484 7.02 -26.25 -10.63
#